data_AF-D8SLQ4-F1
#
_entry.id   AF-D8SLQ4-F1
#
_cell.length_a   1.000
_cell.length_b   1.000
_cell.length_c   1.000
_cell.angle_alpha   90.00
_cell.angle_beta   90.00
_cell.angle_gamma   90.00
#
_symmetry.space_group_name_H-M   'P 1'
#
loop_
_entity.id
_entity.type
_entity.pdbx_description
1 polymer ?
#
loop_
_entity_poly.entity_id
_entity_poly.type
_entity_poly.pdbx_seq_one_letter_code
_entity_poly.pdbx_strand_id
1 'polypeptide(L)'
;PAGKEGTLAEMFDRVLDKEFSDKEDPQEGKVGSSFNSSVADQQAVLETVARVTHDKQKKNETQDQKNGTSKPFQIHDVFNLDPDNGAEELPTLIDKKDNVFVMSNSRSGHMVLQQDLRLISDLVVVIVSAAVGGILFACMGQPVITGYLLAGSIIGPGGLCIVSELVQVQTVAEFGVVFLLFALGLEFSSSKLRVVKGVAVFGGLIQILLFMCLCGFAAMIFGANISEGVFVGAFLSMSSTAVVLKFLMERNSVSLLYGQITVGTLILQDCAVGILFALLPVLGGESGMIQGALSIIRGLIVLSAFILLTAFTARSLLPRGMKSLMRLSTMTNELYQLAAVAFCLFVAWTSDKLGLSFELGAFTAGVMVSTTDFSEHTLHQVEPIRNLFTALFLASIGMLINVSFLWTHIDILVASLVLVLISKLFVISVVVKAFGYNTRTALMVGISLAQVGEFAFVLLSRAWNLHLLQKKLYLLLLGTTALSLVTTPLFFRIVPVILKIGTIMKWFP
;
A
#
# COMPACT_ATOMS: atom_id res chain seq x y z
N PRO A 1 -12.73 62.19 -37.13
CA PRO A 1 -12.11 62.02 -35.79
C PRO A 1 -12.39 60.61 -35.27
N ALA A 2 -11.45 59.70 -35.58
CA ALA A 2 -11.57 58.27 -35.34
C ALA A 2 -10.99 57.87 -33.97
N GLY A 3 -11.66 56.90 -33.32
CA GLY A 3 -11.03 55.75 -32.66
C GLY A 3 -10.21 55.99 -31.40
N LYS A 4 -10.82 55.75 -30.24
CA LYS A 4 -10.25 54.85 -29.22
C LYS A 4 -11.39 54.04 -28.63
N GLU A 5 -11.74 52.98 -29.37
CA GLU A 5 -12.54 51.88 -28.89
C GLU A 5 -11.84 51.31 -27.65
N GLY A 6 -12.54 51.29 -26.51
CA GLY A 6 -12.06 50.67 -25.29
C GLY A 6 -11.71 49.23 -25.60
N THR A 7 -10.42 48.92 -25.53
CA THR A 7 -9.90 47.58 -25.81
C THR A 7 -10.59 46.58 -24.89
N LEU A 8 -10.87 45.37 -25.40
CA LEU A 8 -11.40 44.26 -24.59
C LEU A 8 -10.64 44.09 -23.26
N ALA A 9 -9.33 44.33 -23.28
CA ALA A 9 -8.48 44.37 -22.10
C ALA A 9 -8.95 45.38 -21.03
N GLU A 10 -9.30 46.62 -21.39
CA GLU A 10 -9.79 47.63 -20.43
C GLU A 10 -11.19 47.29 -19.89
N MET A 11 -12.01 46.56 -20.66
CA MET A 11 -13.28 46.04 -20.16
C MET A 11 -13.06 44.88 -19.20
N PHE A 12 -12.09 43.99 -19.47
CA PHE A 12 -11.69 42.93 -18.55
C PHE A 12 -11.09 43.50 -17.27
N ASP A 13 -10.15 44.45 -17.35
CA ASP A 13 -9.55 45.10 -16.19
C ASP A 13 -10.61 45.79 -15.31
N ARG A 14 -11.59 46.46 -15.91
CA ARG A 14 -12.68 47.10 -15.15
C ARG A 14 -13.62 46.11 -14.47
N VAL A 15 -13.78 44.91 -15.03
CA VAL A 15 -14.57 43.83 -14.41
C VAL A 15 -13.76 43.17 -13.30
N LEU A 16 -12.47 42.91 -13.54
CA LEU A 16 -11.54 42.36 -12.55
C LEU A 16 -11.38 43.30 -11.36
N ASP A 17 -11.16 44.59 -11.58
CA ASP A 17 -11.10 45.58 -10.49
C ASP A 17 -12.41 45.65 -9.71
N LYS A 18 -13.57 45.40 -10.33
CA LYS A 18 -14.86 45.41 -9.64
C LYS A 18 -15.11 44.13 -8.82
N GLU A 19 -14.59 43.00 -9.26
CA GLU A 19 -14.65 41.71 -8.54
C GLU A 19 -13.59 41.60 -7.44
N PHE A 20 -12.46 42.29 -7.60
CA PHE A 20 -11.26 42.12 -6.77
C PHE A 20 -10.78 43.41 -6.08
N SER A 21 -11.57 44.48 -6.09
CA SER A 21 -11.27 45.66 -5.27
C SER A 21 -11.35 45.33 -3.79
N ASP A 22 -10.21 45.41 -3.11
CA ASP A 22 -10.05 45.42 -1.65
C ASP A 22 -10.70 46.67 -1.01
N LYS A 23 -12.03 46.76 -1.09
CA LYS A 23 -12.76 47.65 -0.19
C LYS A 23 -13.09 46.87 1.06
N GLU A 24 -12.22 47.00 2.06
CA GLU A 24 -12.60 46.82 3.46
C GLU A 24 -13.83 47.70 3.73
N ASP A 25 -15.02 47.09 3.76
CA ASP A 25 -16.23 47.77 4.22
C ASP A 25 -16.10 48.05 5.71
N PRO A 26 -16.09 49.33 6.16
CA PRO A 26 -16.09 49.67 7.57
C PRO A 26 -17.53 49.54 8.09
N GLN A 27 -17.99 48.31 8.28
CA GLN A 27 -19.18 48.03 9.08
C GLN A 27 -18.81 47.10 10.24
N GLU A 28 -18.34 47.73 11.32
CA GLU A 28 -18.59 47.21 12.68
C GLU A 28 -20.09 46.95 12.84
N GLY A 29 -20.47 45.67 12.91
CA GLY A 29 -21.86 45.26 13.03
C GLY A 29 -22.01 43.85 13.59
N LYS A 30 -21.92 43.74 14.92
CA LYS A 30 -22.46 42.66 15.78
C LYS A 30 -22.43 41.23 15.19
N VAL A 31 -21.39 40.47 15.53
CA VAL A 31 -21.50 38.99 15.57
C VAL A 31 -21.43 38.54 17.03
N GLY A 32 -22.60 38.43 17.64
CA GLY A 32 -22.78 37.71 18.89
C GLY A 32 -22.66 36.20 18.67
N SER A 33 -21.82 35.54 19.48
CA SER A 33 -21.96 34.15 19.94
C SER A 33 -22.20 33.04 18.89
N SER A 34 -21.40 32.96 17.82
CA SER A 34 -21.44 31.81 16.89
C SER A 34 -20.72 30.55 17.41
N PHE A 35 -19.91 30.65 18.48
CA PHE A 35 -19.09 29.52 18.94
C PHE A 35 -19.91 28.45 19.70
N ASN A 36 -21.00 28.85 20.35
CA ASN A 36 -21.72 27.98 21.28
C ASN A 36 -22.83 27.15 20.62
N SER A 37 -23.26 27.51 19.40
CA SER A 37 -24.34 26.82 18.68
C SER A 37 -23.85 25.73 17.72
N SER A 38 -22.61 25.79 17.24
CA SER A 38 -22.07 24.77 16.33
C SER A 38 -21.38 23.60 17.03
N VAL A 39 -20.95 23.78 18.28
CA VAL A 39 -20.18 22.78 19.04
C VAL A 39 -21.05 21.96 20.00
N ALA A 40 -22.23 22.44 20.36
CA ALA A 40 -23.11 21.77 21.33
C ALA A 40 -23.76 20.47 20.80
N ASP A 41 -23.96 20.35 19.49
CA ASP A 41 -24.68 19.22 18.87
C ASP A 41 -23.76 18.11 18.33
N GLN A 42 -22.44 18.33 18.31
CA GLN A 42 -21.45 17.34 17.89
C GLN A 42 -20.51 17.08 19.07
N GLN A 43 -20.24 15.81 19.39
CA GLN A 43 -19.27 15.40 20.41
C GLN A 43 -17.85 15.91 20.04
N ALA A 44 -17.60 17.19 20.27
CA ALA A 44 -16.35 17.84 19.95
C ALA A 44 -15.39 17.67 21.12
N VAL A 45 -14.18 17.18 20.83
CA VAL A 45 -13.08 17.15 21.78
C VAL A 45 -12.34 18.47 21.67
N LEU A 46 -12.21 19.19 22.78
CA LEU A 46 -11.39 20.40 22.85
C LEU A 46 -9.91 19.98 22.81
N GLU A 47 -9.24 20.29 21.70
CA GLU A 47 -7.79 20.11 21.56
C GLU A 47 -7.07 21.47 21.63
N THR A 48 -5.94 21.50 22.33
CA THR A 48 -5.09 22.70 22.41
C THR A 48 -4.21 22.75 21.17
N VAL A 49 -4.49 23.70 20.29
CA VAL A 49 -3.75 23.90 19.02
C VAL A 49 -2.92 25.17 19.14
N ALA A 50 -1.64 25.10 18.77
CA ALA A 50 -0.79 26.28 18.72
C ALA A 50 -1.04 27.03 17.40
N ARG A 51 -1.48 28.28 17.48
CA ARG A 51 -1.52 29.19 16.34
C ARG A 51 -0.21 29.95 16.29
N VAL A 52 0.61 29.66 15.29
CA VAL A 52 1.85 30.42 15.06
C VAL A 52 1.51 31.59 14.14
N THR A 53 1.64 32.80 14.65
CA THR A 53 1.61 34.05 13.87
C THR A 53 3.00 34.64 13.93
N HIS A 54 3.72 34.65 12.81
CA HIS A 54 5.04 35.26 12.71
C HIS A 54 4.90 36.77 12.58
N ASP A 55 4.57 37.45 13.67
CA ASP A 55 4.65 38.92 13.73
C ASP A 55 6.13 39.31 13.91
N LYS A 56 6.86 39.55 12.81
CA LYS A 56 8.22 40.10 12.88
C LYS A 56 8.15 41.51 13.49
N GLN A 57 8.44 41.64 14.79
CA GLN A 57 8.89 42.91 15.34
C GLN A 57 10.16 43.32 14.57
N LYS A 58 10.04 44.33 13.69
CA LYS A 58 11.16 45.05 13.06
C LYS A 58 12.16 45.47 14.13
N LYS A 59 13.21 44.66 14.33
CA LYS A 59 14.37 45.03 15.14
C LYS A 59 15.52 45.28 14.16
N ASN A 60 15.83 46.55 13.96
CA ASN A 60 16.91 47.15 13.17
C ASN A 60 18.00 46.18 12.68
N GLU A 61 17.91 45.78 11.42
CA GLU A 61 19.08 45.33 10.66
C GLU A 61 19.80 46.57 10.14
N THR A 62 20.82 47.02 10.86
CA THR A 62 21.82 47.96 10.35
C THR A 62 23.19 47.64 10.92
N GLN A 63 23.60 46.37 10.85
CA GLN A 63 24.99 45.95 11.03
C GLN A 63 25.06 44.46 10.71
N ASP A 64 25.38 44.12 9.45
CA ASP A 64 26.09 42.88 9.08
C ASP A 64 26.22 42.67 7.55
N GLN A 65 25.94 43.70 6.73
CA GLN A 65 26.48 43.79 5.37
C GLN A 65 27.94 44.30 5.40
N LYS A 66 28.85 43.54 6.01
CA LYS A 66 30.30 43.65 5.79
C LYS A 66 30.99 42.39 6.34
N ASN A 67 30.85 41.28 5.63
CA ASN A 67 31.95 40.35 5.37
C ASN A 67 31.48 39.27 4.39
N GLY A 68 31.96 39.38 3.15
CA GLY A 68 31.79 38.34 2.14
C GLY A 68 32.54 37.09 2.55
N THR A 69 31.80 36.07 2.97
CA THR A 69 32.28 34.69 2.99
C THR A 69 31.11 33.82 2.57
N SER A 70 31.12 33.41 1.30
CA SER A 70 30.20 32.41 0.76
C SER A 70 30.33 31.13 1.54
N LYS A 71 29.24 30.69 2.20
CA LYS A 71 29.14 29.33 2.75
C LYS A 71 29.39 28.31 1.61
N PRO A 72 30.11 27.21 1.86
CA PRO A 72 30.31 26.20 0.82
C PRO A 72 28.98 25.52 0.51
N PHE A 73 28.66 25.37 -0.78
CA PHE A 73 27.48 24.63 -1.25
C PHE A 73 27.49 23.21 -0.68
N GLN A 74 26.53 22.90 0.19
CA GLN A 74 26.26 21.53 0.63
C GLN A 74 25.03 21.02 -0.11
N ILE A 75 25.09 19.80 -0.64
CA ILE A 75 23.98 19.15 -1.36
C ILE A 75 22.70 19.08 -0.48
N HIS A 76 22.87 19.11 0.84
CA HIS A 76 21.78 19.13 1.81
C HIS A 76 20.88 20.38 1.72
N ASP A 77 21.41 21.53 1.26
CA ASP A 77 20.64 22.78 1.14
C ASP A 77 19.71 22.80 -0.08
N VAL A 78 19.91 21.89 -1.06
CA VAL A 78 19.05 21.78 -2.25
C VAL A 78 17.75 21.03 -1.94
N PHE A 79 17.77 20.16 -0.92
CA PHE A 79 16.62 19.34 -0.53
C PHE A 79 15.88 19.88 0.71
N ASN A 80 16.51 20.77 1.48
CA ASN A 80 15.85 21.51 2.55
C ASN A 80 15.28 22.82 1.99
N LEU A 81 14.02 22.78 1.56
CA LEU A 81 13.27 23.99 1.26
C LEU A 81 12.79 24.57 2.59
N ASP A 82 13.63 25.39 3.24
CA ASP A 82 13.18 26.22 4.35
C ASP A 82 12.02 27.11 3.85
N PRO A 83 10.88 27.17 4.57
CA PRO A 83 9.69 27.93 4.17
C PRO A 83 9.90 29.46 4.23
N ASP A 84 11.07 29.92 4.66
CA ASP A 84 11.37 31.34 4.91
C ASP A 84 11.51 32.20 3.64
N ASN A 85 11.47 31.61 2.44
CA ASN A 85 11.54 32.36 1.19
C ASN A 85 10.15 32.57 0.56
N GLY A 86 9.43 33.55 1.10
CA GLY A 86 8.55 34.43 0.30
C GLY A 86 7.09 34.02 0.11
N ALA A 87 6.57 33.03 0.84
CA ALA A 87 5.12 32.80 0.88
C ALA A 87 4.46 33.82 1.84
N GLU A 88 3.40 34.49 1.40
CA GLU A 88 2.58 35.36 2.25
C GLU A 88 2.21 34.61 3.56
N GLU A 89 2.59 35.21 4.69
CA GLU A 89 2.62 34.60 6.02
C GLU A 89 1.19 34.31 6.55
N LEU A 90 0.64 33.15 6.18
CA LEU A 90 -0.67 32.68 6.63
C LEU A 90 -0.57 31.94 7.99
N PRO A 91 -1.59 32.06 8.86
CA PRO A 91 -1.58 31.38 10.15
C PRO A 91 -1.63 29.86 9.98
N THR A 92 -0.57 29.18 10.44
CA THR A 92 -0.50 27.72 10.49
C THR A 92 -0.97 27.21 11.84
N LEU A 93 -1.79 26.15 11.84
CA LEU A 93 -2.21 25.44 13.05
C LEU A 93 -1.35 24.19 13.22
N ILE A 94 -0.84 23.99 14.44
CA ILE A 94 -0.08 22.78 14.80
C ILE A 94 -0.86 21.99 15.84
N ASP A 95 -1.27 20.77 15.47
CA ASP A 95 -1.94 19.82 16.37
C ASP A 95 -0.92 19.09 17.27
N LYS A 96 -1.38 18.43 18.34
CA LYS A 96 -0.63 17.61 19.30
C LYS A 96 0.20 16.49 18.64
N LYS A 97 -0.14 16.09 17.42
CA LYS A 97 0.62 15.12 16.61
C LYS A 97 1.69 15.77 15.71
N ASP A 98 1.99 17.05 15.91
CA ASP A 98 2.90 17.87 15.10
C ASP A 98 2.48 18.01 13.62
N ASN A 99 1.18 17.86 13.33
CA ASN A 99 0.64 18.08 11.99
C ASN A 99 0.45 19.59 11.76
N VAL A 100 0.99 20.12 10.67
CA VAL A 100 0.83 21.53 10.27
C VAL A 100 -0.35 21.64 9.30
N PHE A 101 -1.35 22.44 9.67
CA PHE A 101 -2.52 22.73 8.84
C PHE A 101 -2.51 24.18 8.41
N VAL A 102 -2.71 24.42 7.12
CA VAL A 102 -2.90 25.78 6.59
C VAL A 102 -4.36 25.94 6.22
N MET A 103 -5.02 26.95 6.80
CA MET A 103 -6.44 27.15 6.61
C MET A 103 -6.69 27.94 5.33
N SER A 104 -7.47 27.38 4.41
CA SER A 104 -8.01 28.15 3.29
C SER A 104 -8.99 29.19 3.84
N ASN A 105 -8.67 30.47 3.72
CA ASN A 105 -9.59 31.53 4.13
C ASN A 105 -10.78 31.59 3.16
N SER A 106 -11.94 31.11 3.58
CA SER A 106 -13.17 31.14 2.77
C SER A 106 -13.64 32.58 2.43
N ARG A 107 -13.08 33.62 3.09
CA ARG A 107 -13.42 35.03 2.85
C ARG A 107 -12.50 35.77 1.88
N SER A 108 -11.37 35.21 1.45
CA SER A 108 -10.55 35.87 0.42
C SER A 108 -11.15 35.59 -0.96
N GLY A 109 -11.43 36.64 -1.73
CA GLY A 109 -12.03 36.55 -3.08
C GLY A 109 -11.20 35.79 -4.11
N HIS A 110 -9.99 35.35 -3.75
CA HIS A 110 -9.10 34.54 -4.56
C HIS A 110 -8.60 33.32 -3.79
N MET A 111 -8.54 32.18 -4.49
CA MET A 111 -7.79 31.01 -4.03
C MET A 111 -6.31 31.22 -4.37
N VAL A 112 -5.46 31.43 -3.37
CA VAL A 112 -4.01 31.29 -3.53
C VAL A 112 -3.71 29.80 -3.68
N LEU A 113 -3.08 29.40 -4.78
CA LEU A 113 -2.73 28.01 -5.06
C LEU A 113 -1.57 27.61 -4.16
N GLN A 114 -1.90 27.01 -3.02
CA GLN A 114 -0.90 26.61 -2.03
C GLN A 114 -0.21 25.32 -2.47
N GLN A 115 1.09 25.40 -2.74
CA GLN A 115 1.90 24.25 -3.13
C GLN A 115 2.66 23.74 -1.91
N ASP A 116 2.47 22.47 -1.56
CA ASP A 116 3.36 21.79 -0.62
C ASP A 116 4.61 21.33 -1.39
N LEU A 117 5.58 22.24 -1.50
CA LEU A 117 6.85 21.97 -2.21
C LEU A 117 7.64 20.84 -1.54
N ARG A 118 7.43 20.61 -0.23
CA ARG A 118 8.08 19.53 0.51
C ARG A 118 7.52 18.18 0.08
N LEU A 119 6.19 18.05 0.02
CA LEU A 119 5.53 16.83 -0.48
C LEU A 119 5.98 16.49 -1.90
N ILE A 120 6.05 17.51 -2.78
CA ILE A 120 6.50 17.33 -4.16
C ILE A 120 7.95 16.84 -4.19
N SER A 121 8.84 17.49 -3.42
CA SER A 121 10.25 17.09 -3.32
C SER A 121 10.40 15.66 -2.83
N ASP A 122 9.72 15.30 -1.74
CA ASP A 122 9.77 13.96 -1.15
C ASP A 122 9.26 12.90 -2.13
N LEU A 123 8.15 13.17 -2.84
CA LEU A 123 7.62 12.28 -3.87
C LEU A 123 8.62 12.10 -5.03
N VAL A 124 9.26 13.17 -5.49
CA VAL A 124 10.29 13.11 -6.54
C VAL A 124 11.46 12.25 -6.09
N VAL A 125 11.99 12.48 -4.88
CA VAL A 125 13.11 11.72 -4.33
C VAL A 125 12.74 10.23 -4.21
N VAL A 126 11.54 9.91 -3.72
CA VAL A 126 11.07 8.52 -3.57
C VAL A 126 10.90 7.85 -4.94
N ILE A 127 10.33 8.52 -5.94
CA ILE A 127 10.15 7.93 -7.29
C ILE A 127 11.49 7.72 -7.99
N VAL A 128 12.35 8.74 -7.99
CA VAL A 128 13.65 8.68 -8.67
C VAL A 128 14.51 7.59 -8.05
N SER A 129 14.53 7.51 -6.72
CA SER A 129 15.30 6.47 -6.04
C SER A 129 14.74 5.07 -6.21
N ALA A 130 13.41 4.90 -6.18
CA ALA A 130 12.78 3.63 -6.51
C ALA A 130 13.13 3.22 -7.95
N ALA A 131 13.11 4.14 -8.91
CA ALA A 131 13.53 3.87 -10.28
C ALA A 131 15.00 3.42 -10.35
N VAL A 132 15.92 4.13 -9.70
CA VAL A 132 17.35 3.78 -9.64
C VAL A 132 17.56 2.41 -8.98
N GLY A 133 16.96 2.18 -7.81
CA GLY A 133 17.04 0.91 -7.09
C GLY A 133 16.45 -0.25 -7.90
N GLY A 134 15.32 -0.01 -8.56
CA GLY A 134 14.70 -0.97 -9.47
C GLY A 134 15.59 -1.33 -10.65
N ILE A 135 16.21 -0.34 -11.31
CA ILE A 135 17.15 -0.56 -12.42
C ILE A 135 18.36 -1.37 -11.94
N LEU A 136 18.96 -1.01 -10.81
CA LEU A 136 20.10 -1.73 -10.25
C LEU A 136 19.76 -3.21 -10.00
N PHE A 137 18.61 -3.47 -9.38
CA PHE A 137 18.16 -4.84 -9.11
C PHE A 137 17.80 -5.61 -10.38
N ALA A 138 17.16 -4.95 -11.35
CA ALA A 138 16.90 -5.54 -12.66
C ALA A 138 18.20 -5.92 -13.39
N CYS A 139 19.23 -5.07 -13.34
CA CYS A 139 20.56 -5.37 -13.89
C CYS A 139 21.24 -6.54 -13.18
N MET A 140 21.02 -6.72 -11.88
CA MET A 140 21.51 -7.87 -11.11
C MET A 140 20.67 -9.15 -11.33
N GLY A 141 19.64 -9.11 -12.18
CA GLY A 141 18.71 -10.22 -12.42
C GLY A 141 17.71 -10.45 -11.29
N GLN A 142 17.66 -9.57 -10.30
CA GLN A 142 16.81 -9.64 -9.12
C GLN A 142 15.41 -9.02 -9.40
N PRO A 143 14.40 -9.30 -8.57
CA PRO A 143 13.08 -8.69 -8.67
C PRO A 143 13.14 -7.18 -8.40
N VAL A 144 12.46 -6.39 -9.25
CA VAL A 144 12.47 -4.93 -9.19
C VAL A 144 11.88 -4.40 -7.87
N ILE A 145 10.90 -5.12 -7.32
CA ILE A 145 10.22 -4.84 -6.03
C ILE A 145 11.22 -4.75 -4.88
N THR A 146 12.24 -5.62 -4.87
CA THR A 146 13.30 -5.59 -3.88
C THR A 146 14.13 -4.31 -3.98
N GLY A 147 14.34 -3.81 -5.19
CA GLY A 147 15.01 -2.54 -5.45
C GLY A 147 14.23 -1.33 -4.92
N TYR A 148 12.90 -1.30 -5.11
CA TYR A 148 12.04 -0.25 -4.57
C TYR A 148 12.10 -0.17 -3.04
N LEU A 149 12.00 -1.33 -2.38
CA LEU A 149 12.03 -1.43 -0.93
C LEU A 149 13.38 -1.02 -0.34
N LEU A 150 14.50 -1.46 -0.95
CA LEU A 150 15.83 -1.07 -0.49
C LEU A 150 16.13 0.40 -0.74
N ALA A 151 15.71 0.95 -1.89
CA ALA A 151 15.84 2.38 -2.16
C ALA A 151 15.11 3.22 -1.10
N GLY A 152 13.88 2.81 -0.75
CA GLY A 152 13.13 3.43 0.35
C GLY A 152 13.86 3.35 1.70
N SER A 153 14.41 2.18 2.05
CA SER A 153 15.14 2.01 3.32
C SER A 153 16.41 2.86 3.40
N ILE A 154 17.08 3.08 2.27
CA ILE A 154 18.26 3.96 2.20
C ILE A 154 17.87 5.43 2.35
N ILE A 155 16.74 5.87 1.79
CA ILE A 155 16.35 7.31 1.77
C ILE A 155 15.55 7.72 2.99
N GLY A 156 14.83 6.78 3.59
CA GLY A 156 14.05 7.01 4.78
C GLY A 156 14.90 7.43 5.99
N PRO A 157 14.24 7.79 7.10
CA PRO A 157 14.90 8.26 8.32
C PRO A 157 15.82 7.23 8.95
N GLY A 158 15.62 5.94 8.67
CA GLY A 158 16.50 4.85 9.11
C GLY A 158 17.79 4.68 8.31
N GLY A 159 17.98 5.46 7.24
CA GLY A 159 19.14 5.41 6.34
C GLY A 159 19.86 6.78 6.26
N LEU A 160 19.71 7.46 5.13
CA LEU A 160 20.29 8.78 4.83
C LEU A 160 19.44 9.95 5.35
N CYS A 161 18.22 9.69 5.82
CA CYS A 161 17.31 10.70 6.37
C CYS A 161 17.01 11.87 5.41
N ILE A 162 16.90 11.57 4.10
CA ILE A 162 16.60 12.58 3.08
C ILE A 162 15.11 12.93 3.13
N VAL A 163 14.25 11.93 3.33
CA VAL A 163 12.80 12.12 3.53
C VAL A 163 12.48 12.03 5.01
N SER A 164 11.97 13.12 5.58
CA SER A 164 11.68 13.24 7.02
C SER A 164 10.18 13.13 7.35
N GLU A 165 9.30 13.59 6.46
CA GLU A 165 7.85 13.54 6.67
C GLU A 165 7.24 12.26 6.07
N LEU A 166 7.15 11.22 6.88
CA LEU A 166 6.63 9.92 6.44
C LEU A 166 5.12 9.92 6.14
N VAL A 167 4.35 10.76 6.85
CA VAL A 167 2.88 10.65 6.85
C VAL A 167 2.28 10.98 5.49
N GLN A 168 2.66 12.12 4.90
CA GLN A 168 2.09 12.57 3.63
C GLN A 168 2.43 11.62 2.48
N VAL A 169 3.71 11.20 2.40
CA VAL A 169 4.17 10.23 1.40
C VAL A 169 3.44 8.90 1.57
N GLN A 170 3.25 8.43 2.80
CA GLN A 170 2.55 7.17 3.08
C GLN A 170 1.07 7.24 2.65
N THR A 171 0.38 8.37 2.87
CA THR A 171 -1.01 8.54 2.41
C THR A 171 -1.12 8.44 0.89
N VAL A 172 -0.21 9.05 0.13
CA VAL A 172 -0.19 8.92 -1.34
C VAL A 172 0.15 7.47 -1.74
N ALA A 173 1.05 6.84 -1.00
CA ALA A 173 1.49 5.47 -1.24
C ALA A 173 0.40 4.42 -0.97
N GLU A 174 -0.61 4.71 -0.13
CA GLU A 174 -1.76 3.82 0.10
C GLU A 174 -2.58 3.56 -1.17
N PHE A 175 -2.64 4.52 -2.11
CA PHE A 175 -3.23 4.28 -3.42
C PHE A 175 -2.51 3.16 -4.20
N GLY A 176 -1.22 2.92 -3.91
CA GLY A 176 -0.48 1.78 -4.46
C GLY A 176 -1.05 0.45 -4.07
N VAL A 177 -1.43 0.28 -2.80
CA VAL A 177 -2.11 -0.93 -2.35
C VAL A 177 -3.43 -1.12 -3.06
N VAL A 178 -4.18 -0.04 -3.23
CA VAL A 178 -5.52 -0.03 -3.81
C VAL A 178 -5.47 -0.48 -5.26
N PHE A 179 -4.59 0.13 -6.07
CA PHE A 179 -4.45 -0.25 -7.47
C PHE A 179 -3.81 -1.63 -7.64
N LEU A 180 -2.91 -2.01 -6.72
CA LEU A 180 -2.33 -3.35 -6.69
C LEU A 180 -3.41 -4.42 -6.45
N LEU A 181 -4.25 -4.24 -5.44
CA LEU A 181 -5.33 -5.17 -5.10
C LEU A 181 -6.47 -5.14 -6.13
N PHE A 182 -6.75 -3.99 -6.72
CA PHE A 182 -7.69 -3.89 -7.83
C PHE A 182 -7.23 -4.68 -9.05
N ALA A 183 -5.96 -4.53 -9.45
CA ALA A 183 -5.39 -5.32 -10.53
C ALA A 183 -5.35 -6.82 -10.21
N LEU A 184 -5.04 -7.18 -8.97
CA LEU A 184 -5.12 -8.58 -8.52
C LEU A 184 -6.56 -9.11 -8.62
N GLY A 185 -7.55 -8.31 -8.23
CA GLY A 185 -8.97 -8.63 -8.41
C GLY A 185 -9.36 -8.76 -9.89
N LEU A 186 -8.79 -7.96 -10.80
CA LEU A 186 -9.01 -8.08 -12.25
C LEU A 186 -8.41 -9.37 -12.83
N GLU A 187 -7.24 -9.78 -12.33
CA GLU A 187 -6.58 -11.02 -12.72
C GLU A 187 -7.33 -12.27 -12.23
N PHE A 188 -8.17 -12.11 -11.20
CA PHE A 188 -9.06 -13.16 -10.70
C PHE A 188 -10.04 -13.60 -11.78
N SER A 189 -9.75 -14.73 -12.43
CA SER A 189 -10.67 -15.33 -13.38
C SER A 189 -11.11 -16.71 -12.92
N SER A 190 -12.43 -16.90 -12.81
CA SER A 190 -13.03 -18.21 -12.52
C SER A 190 -12.67 -19.26 -13.56
N SER A 191 -12.31 -18.86 -14.80
CA SER A 191 -11.82 -19.77 -15.83
C SER A 191 -10.40 -20.26 -15.55
N LYS A 192 -9.49 -19.36 -15.14
CA LYS A 192 -8.10 -19.69 -14.75
C LYS A 192 -8.05 -20.64 -13.54
N LEU A 193 -8.94 -20.44 -12.56
CA LEU A 193 -9.04 -21.32 -11.38
C LEU A 193 -9.62 -22.71 -11.70
N ARG A 194 -10.48 -22.83 -12.71
CA ARG A 194 -11.05 -24.13 -13.14
C ARG A 194 -10.03 -25.03 -13.84
N VAL A 195 -9.01 -24.43 -14.44
CA VAL A 195 -7.92 -25.14 -15.14
C VAL A 195 -6.94 -25.78 -14.15
N VAL A 196 -6.81 -25.23 -12.95
CA VAL A 196 -5.91 -25.78 -11.92
C VAL A 196 -6.58 -26.91 -11.15
N LYS A 197 -5.90 -28.06 -11.11
CA LYS A 197 -6.37 -29.31 -10.50
C LYS A 197 -6.76 -29.08 -9.04
N GLY A 198 -7.72 -29.87 -8.52
CA GLY A 198 -8.26 -29.71 -7.16
C GLY A 198 -7.20 -29.59 -6.06
N VAL A 199 -6.02 -30.20 -6.22
CA VAL A 199 -4.92 -30.07 -5.25
C VAL A 199 -4.36 -28.65 -5.14
N ALA A 200 -4.28 -27.89 -6.23
CA ALA A 200 -3.81 -26.51 -6.18
C ALA A 200 -4.75 -25.62 -5.35
N VAL A 201 -6.06 -25.84 -5.51
CA VAL A 201 -7.11 -25.06 -4.83
C VAL A 201 -7.26 -25.52 -3.38
N PHE A 202 -7.64 -26.78 -3.15
CA PHE A 202 -7.86 -27.30 -1.81
C PHE A 202 -6.56 -27.38 -1.01
N GLY A 203 -5.44 -27.76 -1.64
CA GLY A 203 -4.14 -27.79 -0.98
C GLY A 203 -3.65 -26.40 -0.58
N GLY A 204 -3.82 -25.39 -1.43
CA GLY A 204 -3.47 -24.01 -1.07
C GLY A 204 -4.33 -23.47 0.09
N LEU A 205 -5.64 -23.75 0.09
CA LEU A 205 -6.52 -23.35 1.19
C LEU A 205 -6.16 -24.07 2.51
N ILE A 206 -5.94 -25.38 2.44
CA ILE A 206 -5.51 -26.18 3.59
C ILE A 206 -4.17 -25.68 4.13
N GLN A 207 -3.22 -25.32 3.26
CA GLN A 207 -1.94 -24.75 3.68
C GLN A 207 -2.14 -23.45 4.47
N ILE A 208 -2.95 -22.52 3.97
CA ILE A 208 -3.20 -21.23 4.64
C ILE A 208 -3.83 -21.48 6.02
N LEU A 209 -4.86 -22.33 6.08
CA LEU A 209 -5.52 -22.71 7.34
C LEU A 209 -4.56 -23.39 8.31
N LEU A 210 -3.72 -24.31 7.82
CA LEU A 210 -2.78 -25.06 8.65
C LEU A 210 -1.70 -24.12 9.23
N PHE A 211 -1.22 -23.14 8.46
CA PHE A 211 -0.31 -22.11 8.98
C PHE A 211 -0.96 -21.23 10.04
N MET A 212 -2.19 -20.77 9.80
CA MET A 212 -2.96 -20.01 10.80
C MET A 212 -3.13 -20.79 12.10
N CYS A 213 -3.48 -22.08 12.02
CA CYS A 213 -3.62 -22.95 13.18
C CYS A 213 -2.28 -23.19 13.90
N LEU A 214 -1.21 -23.50 13.17
CA LEU A 214 0.11 -23.75 13.75
C LEU A 214 0.65 -22.51 14.48
N CYS A 215 0.58 -21.34 13.86
CA CYS A 215 1.07 -20.11 14.47
C CYS A 215 0.15 -19.62 15.60
N GLY A 216 -1.17 -19.79 15.47
CA GLY A 216 -2.13 -19.51 16.56
C GLY A 216 -1.90 -20.41 17.78
N PHE A 217 -1.65 -21.70 17.55
CA PHE A 217 -1.32 -22.65 18.63
C PHE A 217 0.05 -22.35 19.25
N ALA A 218 1.06 -22.01 18.44
CA ALA A 218 2.35 -21.57 18.96
C ALA A 218 2.20 -20.31 19.83
N ALA A 219 1.42 -19.32 19.39
CA ALA A 219 1.14 -18.12 20.17
C ALA A 219 0.49 -18.46 21.53
N MET A 220 -0.46 -19.40 21.56
CA MET A 220 -1.06 -19.88 22.81
C MET A 220 -0.02 -20.50 23.76
N ILE A 221 0.92 -21.30 23.26
CA ILE A 221 1.98 -21.92 24.07
C ILE A 221 2.94 -20.86 24.64
N PHE A 222 3.32 -19.88 23.82
CA PHE A 222 4.26 -18.83 24.21
C PHE A 222 3.62 -17.68 25.00
N GLY A 223 2.32 -17.76 25.30
CA GLY A 223 1.57 -16.73 26.03
C GLY A 223 1.35 -15.43 25.23
N ALA A 224 1.45 -15.49 23.91
CA ALA A 224 1.14 -14.38 23.00
C ALA A 224 -0.36 -14.37 22.64
N ASN A 225 -0.83 -13.25 22.08
CA ASN A 225 -2.21 -13.13 21.63
C ASN A 225 -2.51 -14.13 20.50
N ILE A 226 -3.60 -14.89 20.63
CA ILE A 226 -3.99 -15.88 19.61
C ILE A 226 -4.28 -15.19 18.28
N SER A 227 -4.94 -14.02 18.28
CA SER A 227 -5.19 -13.23 17.07
C SER A 227 -3.90 -12.82 16.36
N GLU A 228 -2.87 -12.44 17.12
CA GLU A 228 -1.55 -12.10 16.58
C GLU A 228 -0.91 -13.34 15.94
N GLY A 229 -0.96 -14.50 16.61
CA GLY A 229 -0.48 -15.78 16.06
C GLY A 229 -1.21 -16.23 14.79
N VAL A 230 -2.54 -16.13 14.75
CA VAL A 230 -3.34 -16.45 13.56
C VAL A 230 -2.98 -15.53 12.41
N PHE A 231 -2.83 -14.22 12.67
CA PHE A 231 -2.36 -13.28 11.67
C PHE A 231 -0.97 -13.65 11.13
N VAL A 232 -0.01 -13.96 12.01
CA VAL A 232 1.34 -14.38 11.60
C VAL A 232 1.28 -15.62 10.72
N GLY A 233 0.43 -16.59 11.04
CA GLY A 233 0.22 -17.77 10.19
C GLY A 233 -0.33 -17.40 8.80
N ALA A 234 -1.35 -16.54 8.74
CA ALA A 234 -1.89 -16.06 7.48
C ALA A 234 -0.83 -15.32 6.65
N PHE A 235 -0.08 -14.43 7.29
CA PHE A 235 1.01 -13.67 6.69
C PHE A 235 2.12 -14.58 6.14
N LEU A 236 2.62 -15.53 6.93
CA LEU A 236 3.68 -16.45 6.52
C LEU A 236 3.22 -17.40 5.41
N SER A 237 1.93 -17.74 5.35
CA SER A 237 1.40 -18.63 4.31
C SER A 237 1.58 -18.08 2.89
N MET A 238 1.67 -16.75 2.74
CA MET A 238 1.77 -16.06 1.45
C MET A 238 3.13 -16.23 0.80
N SER A 239 3.14 -16.52 -0.50
CA SER A 239 4.36 -16.79 -1.27
C SER A 239 4.53 -15.80 -2.43
N SER A 240 5.74 -15.69 -2.99
CA SER A 240 6.02 -14.72 -4.04
C SER A 240 5.70 -15.27 -5.43
N THR A 241 4.67 -14.74 -6.09
CA THR A 241 4.25 -15.18 -7.42
C THR A 241 5.24 -14.78 -8.51
N ALA A 242 5.65 -13.51 -8.54
CA ALA A 242 6.53 -12.99 -9.59
C ALA A 242 7.89 -13.72 -9.65
N VAL A 243 8.50 -13.96 -8.49
CA VAL A 243 9.82 -14.61 -8.39
C VAL A 243 9.75 -16.07 -8.80
N VAL A 244 8.72 -16.78 -8.33
CA VAL A 244 8.56 -18.21 -8.60
C VAL A 244 8.19 -18.45 -10.06
N LEU A 245 7.30 -17.63 -10.65
CA LEU A 245 6.97 -17.73 -12.07
C LEU A 245 8.19 -17.51 -12.96
N LYS A 246 8.99 -16.46 -12.70
CA LYS A 246 10.23 -16.20 -13.43
C LYS A 246 11.16 -17.42 -13.39
N PHE A 247 11.36 -18.01 -12.20
CA PHE A 247 12.17 -19.22 -12.04
C PHE A 247 11.62 -20.43 -12.81
N LEU A 248 10.30 -20.68 -12.76
CA LEU A 248 9.68 -21.77 -13.51
C LEU A 248 9.79 -21.57 -15.02
N MET A 249 9.68 -20.34 -15.51
CA MET A 249 9.82 -19.98 -16.93
C MET A 249 11.26 -20.15 -17.42
N GLU A 250 12.25 -19.66 -16.67
CA GLU A 250 13.68 -19.84 -16.99
C GLU A 250 14.08 -21.32 -17.06
N ARG A 251 13.40 -22.18 -16.30
CA ARG A 251 13.61 -23.63 -16.30
C ARG A 251 12.69 -24.40 -17.25
N ASN A 252 11.86 -23.72 -18.06
CA ASN A 252 10.84 -24.34 -18.90
C ASN A 252 9.99 -25.39 -18.16
N SER A 253 9.73 -25.14 -16.88
CA SER A 253 9.15 -26.10 -15.94
C SER A 253 7.69 -25.80 -15.59
N VAL A 254 7.12 -24.74 -16.16
CA VAL A 254 5.71 -24.33 -15.96
C VAL A 254 4.73 -25.46 -16.33
N SER A 255 5.00 -26.17 -17.42
CA SER A 255 4.14 -27.25 -17.92
C SER A 255 4.29 -28.57 -17.15
N LEU A 256 5.34 -28.72 -16.33
CA LEU A 256 5.56 -29.92 -15.51
C LEU A 256 4.53 -29.99 -14.38
N LEU A 257 4.30 -31.20 -13.87
CA LEU A 257 3.30 -31.43 -12.82
C LEU A 257 3.52 -30.56 -11.58
N TYR A 258 4.76 -30.47 -11.07
CA TYR A 258 5.06 -29.60 -9.92
C TYR A 258 4.90 -28.12 -10.26
N GLY A 259 5.19 -27.72 -11.51
CA GLY A 259 5.02 -26.35 -11.98
C GLY A 259 3.55 -25.94 -11.99
N GLN A 260 2.68 -26.78 -12.56
CA GLN A 260 1.24 -26.55 -12.57
C GLN A 260 0.64 -26.47 -11.17
N ILE A 261 1.07 -27.33 -10.24
CA ILE A 261 0.63 -27.28 -8.84
C ILE A 261 1.10 -25.98 -8.18
N THR A 262 2.39 -25.63 -8.34
CA THR A 262 2.97 -24.40 -7.77
C THR A 262 2.25 -23.16 -8.27
N VAL A 263 2.07 -23.01 -9.58
CA VAL A 263 1.37 -21.87 -10.19
C VAL A 263 -0.07 -21.81 -9.73
N GLY A 264 -0.78 -22.93 -9.67
CA GLY A 264 -2.16 -22.94 -9.20
C GLY A 264 -2.30 -22.57 -7.73
N THR A 265 -1.37 -23.00 -6.87
CA THR A 265 -1.35 -22.61 -5.46
C THR A 265 -1.01 -21.13 -5.29
N LEU A 266 -0.08 -20.58 -6.10
CA LEU A 266 0.21 -19.14 -6.11
C LEU A 266 -1.01 -18.30 -6.49
N ILE A 267 -1.69 -18.68 -7.58
CA ILE A 267 -2.93 -18.01 -7.99
C ILE A 267 -3.93 -18.03 -6.83
N LEU A 268 -4.16 -19.18 -6.19
CA LEU A 268 -5.08 -19.23 -5.05
C LEU A 268 -4.61 -18.35 -3.86
N GLN A 269 -3.32 -18.34 -3.53
CA GLN A 269 -2.78 -17.50 -2.46
C GLN A 269 -3.04 -16.02 -2.76
N ASP A 270 -2.74 -15.56 -3.97
CA ASP A 270 -3.00 -14.18 -4.39
C ASP A 270 -4.49 -13.85 -4.25
N CYS A 271 -5.38 -14.75 -4.70
CA CYS A 271 -6.82 -14.59 -4.52
C CYS A 271 -7.23 -14.52 -3.03
N ALA A 272 -6.57 -15.31 -2.18
CA ALA A 272 -6.84 -15.36 -0.76
C ALA A 272 -6.38 -14.08 -0.02
N VAL A 273 -5.47 -13.29 -0.59
CA VAL A 273 -5.03 -12.00 -0.01
C VAL A 273 -6.23 -11.10 0.26
N GLY A 274 -7.13 -10.94 -0.72
CA GLY A 274 -8.35 -10.13 -0.57
C GLY A 274 -9.27 -10.64 0.55
N ILE A 275 -9.40 -11.96 0.70
CA ILE A 275 -10.17 -12.58 1.78
C ILE A 275 -9.50 -12.34 3.14
N LEU A 276 -8.18 -12.44 3.22
CA LEU A 276 -7.45 -12.17 4.45
C LEU A 276 -7.59 -10.71 4.89
N PHE A 277 -7.58 -9.75 3.96
CA PHE A 277 -7.88 -8.35 4.27
C PHE A 277 -9.26 -8.17 4.92
N ALA A 278 -10.27 -8.88 4.42
CA ALA A 278 -11.60 -8.91 5.03
C ALA A 278 -11.61 -9.51 6.44
N LEU A 279 -10.68 -10.42 6.74
CA LEU A 279 -10.57 -11.04 8.06
C LEU A 279 -9.78 -10.18 9.06
N LEU A 280 -8.89 -9.27 8.61
CA LEU A 280 -8.06 -8.48 9.52
C LEU A 280 -8.86 -7.67 10.57
N PRO A 281 -9.91 -6.92 10.22
CA PRO A 281 -10.72 -6.20 11.21
C PRO A 281 -11.37 -7.14 12.23
N VAL A 282 -11.73 -8.35 11.80
CA VAL A 282 -12.34 -9.38 12.65
C VAL A 282 -11.34 -9.91 13.68
N LEU A 283 -10.07 -10.05 13.30
CA LEU A 283 -9.00 -10.46 14.21
C LEU A 283 -8.65 -9.37 15.24
N GLY A 284 -8.91 -8.10 14.92
CA GLY A 284 -8.54 -6.93 15.74
C GLY A 284 -9.56 -6.55 16.83
N GLY A 285 -10.63 -7.34 17.00
CA GLY A 285 -11.72 -7.04 17.92
C GLY A 285 -11.30 -6.96 19.40
N GLU A 286 -12.02 -6.14 20.16
CA GLU A 286 -11.76 -5.84 21.57
C GLU A 286 -11.75 -7.06 22.51
N SER A 287 -10.97 -6.93 23.58
CA SER A 287 -10.76 -7.93 24.62
C SER A 287 -12.02 -8.21 25.45
N GLY A 288 -12.69 -9.32 25.15
CA GLY A 288 -13.75 -9.92 25.97
C GLY A 288 -14.41 -11.07 25.21
N MET A 289 -14.66 -12.22 25.84
CA MET A 289 -15.15 -13.41 25.12
C MET A 289 -16.54 -13.20 24.46
N ILE A 290 -17.44 -12.48 25.13
CA ILE A 290 -18.81 -12.20 24.64
C ILE A 290 -18.82 -11.00 23.69
N GLN A 291 -18.11 -9.92 24.06
CA GLN A 291 -18.05 -8.69 23.28
C GLN A 291 -17.23 -8.85 22.00
N GLY A 292 -16.14 -9.63 22.06
CA GLY A 292 -15.36 -10.07 20.91
C GLY A 292 -16.16 -10.97 19.98
N ALA A 293 -16.90 -11.96 20.50
CA ALA A 293 -17.77 -12.81 19.68
C ALA A 293 -18.85 -12.00 18.94
N LEU A 294 -19.47 -11.03 19.61
CA LEU A 294 -20.47 -10.14 19.01
C LEU A 294 -19.87 -9.23 17.92
N SER A 295 -18.68 -8.67 18.16
CA SER A 295 -17.94 -7.86 17.19
C SER A 295 -17.52 -8.67 15.96
N ILE A 296 -17.09 -9.92 16.15
CA ILE A 296 -16.76 -10.86 15.07
C ILE A 296 -18.00 -11.17 14.24
N ILE A 297 -19.13 -11.51 14.88
CA ILE A 297 -20.39 -11.79 14.19
C ILE A 297 -20.85 -10.57 13.40
N ARG A 298 -20.80 -9.37 13.99
CA ARG A 298 -21.13 -8.11 13.31
C ARG A 298 -20.23 -7.90 12.09
N GLY A 299 -18.92 -8.06 12.24
CA GLY A 299 -17.96 -7.94 11.14
C GLY A 299 -18.25 -8.92 10.00
N LEU A 300 -18.55 -10.18 10.32
CA LEU A 300 -18.93 -11.20 9.33
C LEU A 300 -20.26 -10.90 8.63
N ILE A 301 -21.25 -10.34 9.34
CA ILE A 301 -22.53 -9.92 8.75
C ILE A 301 -22.29 -8.76 7.77
N VAL A 302 -21.54 -7.73 8.18
CA VAL A 302 -21.23 -6.59 7.30
C VAL A 302 -20.44 -7.05 6.07
N LEU A 303 -19.45 -7.91 6.27
CA LEU A 303 -18.66 -8.50 5.18
C LEU A 303 -19.52 -9.30 4.20
N SER A 304 -20.36 -10.20 4.70
CA SER A 304 -21.24 -11.03 3.86
C SER A 304 -22.27 -10.19 3.12
N ALA A 305 -22.85 -9.17 3.77
CA ALA A 305 -23.74 -8.21 3.13
C ALA A 305 -23.04 -7.42 2.03
N PHE A 306 -21.81 -6.94 2.28
CA PHE A 306 -21.00 -6.23 1.29
C PHE A 306 -20.69 -7.11 0.07
N ILE A 307 -20.27 -8.36 0.28
CA ILE A 307 -19.99 -9.32 -0.80
C ILE A 307 -21.26 -9.62 -1.61
N LEU A 308 -22.41 -9.82 -0.95
CA LEU A 308 -23.68 -10.07 -1.63
C LEU A 308 -24.16 -8.86 -2.45
N LEU A 309 -24.06 -7.66 -1.87
CA LEU A 309 -24.44 -6.42 -2.54
C LEU A 309 -23.56 -6.15 -3.77
N THR A 310 -22.25 -6.29 -3.61
CA THR A 310 -21.28 -6.10 -4.71
C THR A 310 -21.45 -7.18 -5.78
N ALA A 311 -21.69 -8.45 -5.41
CA ALA A 311 -22.00 -9.50 -6.37
C ALA A 311 -23.31 -9.25 -7.14
N PHE A 312 -24.36 -8.75 -6.48
CA PHE A 312 -25.61 -8.36 -7.13
C PHE A 312 -25.38 -7.20 -8.12
N THR A 313 -24.62 -6.19 -7.69
CA THR A 313 -24.28 -5.02 -8.51
C THR A 313 -23.42 -5.40 -9.71
N ALA A 314 -22.47 -6.31 -9.54
CA ALA A 314 -21.61 -6.84 -10.59
C ALA A 314 -22.40 -7.59 -11.67
N ARG A 315 -23.46 -8.32 -11.29
CA ARG A 315 -24.29 -9.04 -12.27
C ARG A 315 -25.27 -8.13 -13.01
N SER A 316 -25.80 -7.10 -12.36
CA SER A 316 -26.90 -6.29 -12.93
C SER A 316 -26.44 -4.95 -13.50
N LEU A 317 -25.67 -4.18 -12.73
CA LEU A 317 -25.37 -2.78 -13.05
C LEU A 317 -24.09 -2.66 -13.87
N LEU A 318 -23.06 -3.45 -13.53
CA LEU A 318 -21.74 -3.34 -14.14
C LEU A 318 -21.71 -3.70 -15.65
N PRO A 319 -22.38 -4.77 -16.14
CA PRO A 319 -22.35 -5.08 -17.56
C PRO A 319 -23.07 -4.01 -18.40
N ARG A 320 -24.11 -3.40 -17.83
CA ARG A 320 -24.84 -2.28 -18.44
C ARG A 320 -24.00 -1.01 -18.43
N GLY A 321 -23.36 -0.68 -17.30
CA GLY A 321 -22.48 0.46 -17.15
C GLY A 321 -21.27 0.39 -18.08
N MET A 322 -20.56 -0.75 -18.09
CA MET A 322 -19.39 -0.95 -18.95
C MET A 322 -19.76 -0.97 -20.42
N LYS A 323 -20.88 -1.56 -20.83
CA LYS A 323 -21.33 -1.53 -22.23
C LYS A 323 -21.69 -0.12 -22.70
N SER A 324 -22.33 0.69 -21.84
CA SER A 324 -22.58 2.10 -22.12
C SER A 324 -21.28 2.89 -22.18
N LEU A 325 -20.37 2.70 -21.22
CA LEU A 325 -19.05 3.32 -21.21
C LEU A 325 -18.25 2.97 -22.45
N MET A 326 -18.20 1.71 -22.88
CA MET A 326 -17.49 1.34 -24.11
C MET A 326 -18.13 1.97 -25.35
N ARG A 327 -19.46 2.03 -25.43
CA ARG A 327 -20.17 2.68 -26.54
C ARG A 327 -19.84 4.17 -26.64
N LEU A 328 -19.73 4.85 -25.51
CA LEU A 328 -19.31 6.27 -25.44
C LEU A 328 -17.79 6.44 -25.60
N SER A 329 -16.99 5.48 -25.13
CA SER A 329 -15.52 5.54 -25.05
C SER A 329 -14.81 4.94 -26.26
N THR A 330 -15.54 4.49 -27.30
CA THR A 330 -14.98 4.04 -28.59
C THR A 330 -14.02 5.07 -29.22
N MET A 331 -14.00 6.32 -28.73
CA MET A 331 -13.18 7.41 -29.24
C MET A 331 -11.90 7.72 -28.42
N THR A 332 -11.77 7.31 -27.14
CA THR A 332 -10.60 7.65 -26.30
C THR A 332 -10.33 6.64 -25.18
N ASN A 333 -9.13 6.05 -25.12
CA ASN A 333 -8.71 5.14 -24.05
C ASN A 333 -8.62 5.81 -22.66
N GLU A 334 -8.36 7.12 -22.63
CA GLU A 334 -8.19 7.91 -21.39
C GLU A 334 -9.46 7.94 -20.54
N LEU A 335 -10.63 8.13 -21.16
CA LEU A 335 -11.91 8.17 -20.45
C LEU A 335 -12.25 6.82 -19.81
N TYR A 336 -11.93 5.72 -20.50
CA TYR A 336 -12.12 4.37 -19.96
C TYR A 336 -11.20 4.11 -18.76
N GLN A 337 -9.93 4.50 -18.86
CA GLN A 337 -8.98 4.38 -17.75
C GLN A 337 -9.45 5.17 -16.53
N LEU A 338 -9.89 6.42 -16.72
CA LEU A 338 -10.44 7.26 -15.67
C LEU A 338 -11.69 6.63 -15.04
N ALA A 339 -12.60 6.10 -15.85
CA ALA A 339 -13.80 5.43 -15.36
C ALA A 339 -13.49 4.15 -14.55
N ALA A 340 -12.50 3.36 -14.98
CA ALA A 340 -12.06 2.17 -14.25
C ALA A 340 -11.45 2.54 -12.88
N VAL A 341 -10.59 3.57 -12.85
CA VAL A 341 -10.01 4.11 -11.62
C VAL A 341 -11.08 4.68 -10.70
N ALA A 342 -12.00 5.49 -11.23
CA ALA A 342 -13.10 6.07 -10.45
C ALA A 342 -14.01 4.98 -9.86
N PHE A 343 -14.32 3.93 -10.64
CA PHE A 343 -15.09 2.78 -10.15
C PHE A 343 -14.35 2.06 -9.02
N CYS A 344 -13.05 1.78 -9.19
CA CYS A 344 -12.21 1.18 -8.16
C CYS A 344 -12.25 2.00 -6.86
N LEU A 345 -11.98 3.30 -6.94
CA LEU A 345 -11.96 4.19 -5.78
C LEU A 345 -13.34 4.33 -5.13
N PHE A 346 -14.41 4.37 -5.93
CA PHE A 346 -15.77 4.45 -5.41
C PHE A 346 -16.14 3.19 -4.59
N VAL A 347 -15.85 2.00 -5.12
CA VAL A 347 -16.10 0.75 -4.38
C VAL A 347 -15.19 0.64 -3.16
N ALA A 348 -13.92 1.04 -3.26
CA ALA A 348 -13.00 1.12 -2.12
C ALA A 348 -13.54 2.03 -1.01
N TRP A 349 -14.00 3.23 -1.38
CA TRP A 349 -14.56 4.20 -0.45
C TRP A 349 -15.86 3.71 0.21
N THR A 350 -16.75 3.06 -0.55
CA THR A 350 -17.96 2.46 0.05
C THR A 350 -17.63 1.34 1.03
N SER A 351 -16.59 0.53 0.77
CA SER A 351 -16.13 -0.51 1.69
C SER A 351 -15.57 0.08 2.99
N ASP A 352 -14.77 1.14 2.88
CA ASP A 352 -14.24 1.85 4.05
C ASP A 352 -15.35 2.49 4.90
N LYS A 353 -16.36 3.11 4.26
CA LYS A 353 -17.54 3.65 4.96
C LYS A 353 -18.37 2.60 5.70
N LEU A 354 -18.31 1.33 5.29
CA LEU A 354 -18.94 0.21 5.98
C LEU A 354 -18.09 -0.34 7.14
N GLY A 355 -16.91 0.22 7.39
CA GLY A 355 -16.01 -0.22 8.45
C GLY A 355 -15.23 -1.49 8.12
N LEU A 356 -15.08 -1.81 6.83
CA LEU A 356 -14.25 -2.93 6.36
C LEU A 356 -12.82 -2.45 6.13
N SER A 357 -12.38 -2.38 4.88
CA SER A 357 -11.08 -1.82 4.52
C SER A 357 -11.12 -1.27 3.10
N PHE A 358 -10.32 -0.24 2.86
CA PHE A 358 -10.19 0.38 1.55
C PHE A 358 -9.64 -0.64 0.52
N GLU A 359 -8.72 -1.48 0.98
CA GLU A 359 -8.08 -2.59 0.27
C GLU A 359 -9.08 -3.66 -0.20
N LEU A 360 -10.00 -4.06 0.68
CA LEU A 360 -11.03 -5.05 0.37
C LEU A 360 -11.97 -4.53 -0.72
N GLY A 361 -12.39 -3.27 -0.63
CA GLY A 361 -13.25 -2.67 -1.64
C GLY A 361 -12.55 -2.58 -3.00
N ALA A 362 -11.26 -2.22 -3.02
CA ALA A 362 -10.47 -2.21 -4.26
C ALA A 362 -10.35 -3.60 -4.89
N PHE A 363 -10.02 -4.62 -4.09
CA PHE A 363 -10.00 -6.01 -4.54
C PHE A 363 -11.35 -6.46 -5.08
N THR A 364 -12.43 -6.16 -4.34
CA THR A 364 -13.80 -6.52 -4.73
C THR A 364 -14.18 -5.83 -6.04
N ALA A 365 -13.84 -4.55 -6.23
CA ALA A 365 -14.06 -3.84 -7.49
C ALA A 365 -13.40 -4.56 -8.67
N GLY A 366 -12.17 -5.05 -8.46
CA GLY A 366 -11.43 -5.80 -9.47
C GLY A 366 -12.16 -7.10 -9.83
N VAL A 367 -12.58 -7.86 -8.82
CA VAL A 367 -13.36 -9.10 -9.01
C VAL A 367 -14.70 -8.83 -9.72
N MET A 368 -15.34 -7.70 -9.44
CA MET A 368 -16.59 -7.34 -10.13
C MET A 368 -16.32 -7.15 -11.63
N VAL A 369 -15.28 -6.41 -12.00
CA VAL A 369 -14.91 -6.18 -13.41
C VAL A 369 -14.37 -7.46 -14.07
N SER A 370 -13.70 -8.33 -13.32
CA SER A 370 -13.13 -9.57 -13.84
C SER A 370 -14.18 -10.57 -14.36
N THR A 371 -15.42 -10.45 -13.88
CA THR A 371 -16.57 -11.23 -14.36
C THR A 371 -17.13 -10.76 -15.70
N THR A 372 -16.65 -9.63 -16.22
CA THR A 372 -17.05 -9.07 -17.53
C THR A 372 -16.03 -9.41 -18.61
N ASP A 373 -16.46 -9.36 -19.88
CA ASP A 373 -15.59 -9.60 -21.04
C ASP A 373 -14.49 -8.53 -21.24
N PHE A 374 -14.51 -7.46 -20.44
CA PHE A 374 -13.58 -6.32 -20.54
C PHE A 374 -12.45 -6.34 -19.50
N SER A 375 -12.30 -7.44 -18.76
CA SER A 375 -11.32 -7.60 -17.68
C SER A 375 -9.88 -7.37 -18.15
N GLU A 376 -9.46 -8.04 -19.23
CA GLU A 376 -8.11 -7.91 -19.80
C GLU A 376 -7.83 -6.48 -20.32
N HIS A 377 -8.81 -5.88 -20.99
CA HIS A 377 -8.69 -4.49 -21.45
C HIS A 377 -8.56 -3.52 -20.27
N THR A 378 -9.35 -3.71 -19.20
CA THR A 378 -9.23 -2.92 -17.97
C THR A 378 -7.87 -3.07 -17.32
N LEU A 379 -7.37 -4.30 -17.23
CA LEU A 379 -6.06 -4.57 -16.64
C LEU A 379 -4.94 -3.83 -17.38
N HIS A 380 -4.92 -3.88 -18.72
CA HIS A 380 -3.93 -3.17 -19.53
C HIS A 380 -3.95 -1.65 -19.33
N GLN A 381 -5.13 -1.05 -19.14
CA GLN A 381 -5.25 0.40 -18.92
C GLN A 381 -4.82 0.81 -17.51
N VAL A 382 -5.02 -0.05 -16.52
CA VAL A 382 -4.74 0.25 -15.10
C VAL A 382 -3.31 -0.14 -14.71
N GLU A 383 -2.68 -1.06 -15.44
CA GLU A 383 -1.33 -1.55 -15.20
C GLU A 383 -0.26 -0.45 -15.06
N PRO A 384 -0.20 0.61 -15.90
CA PRO A 384 0.76 1.70 -15.71
C PRO A 384 0.58 2.44 -14.37
N ILE A 385 -0.68 2.71 -13.99
CA ILE A 385 -1.02 3.38 -12.72
C ILE A 385 -0.63 2.47 -11.56
N ARG A 386 -1.02 1.20 -11.62
CA ARG A 386 -0.65 0.17 -10.65
C ARG A 386 0.86 0.14 -10.44
N ASN A 387 1.65 0.06 -11.52
CA ASN A 387 3.10 -0.10 -11.43
C ASN A 387 3.76 1.11 -10.76
N LEU A 388 3.34 2.33 -11.11
CA LEU A 388 3.84 3.56 -10.50
C LEU A 388 3.54 3.61 -8.99
N PHE A 389 2.26 3.45 -8.63
CA PHE A 389 1.88 3.54 -7.23
C PHE A 389 2.36 2.35 -6.40
N THR A 390 2.55 1.17 -6.98
CA THR A 390 3.18 0.02 -6.31
C THR A 390 4.65 0.30 -5.97
N ALA A 391 5.38 0.98 -6.87
CA ALA A 391 6.75 1.41 -6.59
C ALA A 391 6.79 2.41 -5.43
N LEU A 392 5.89 3.40 -5.43
CA LEU A 392 5.71 4.35 -4.32
C LEU A 392 5.39 3.65 -3.00
N PHE A 393 4.45 2.70 -3.02
CA PHE A 393 4.06 1.91 -1.85
C PHE A 393 5.23 1.13 -1.25
N LEU A 394 5.95 0.38 -2.08
CA LEU A 394 7.06 -0.44 -1.62
C LEU A 394 8.24 0.42 -1.14
N ALA A 395 8.52 1.53 -1.81
CA ALA A 395 9.53 2.48 -1.33
C ALA A 395 9.11 3.12 -0.01
N SER A 396 7.83 3.48 0.15
CA SER A 396 7.31 4.01 1.41
C SER A 396 7.40 3.03 2.58
N ILE A 397 7.11 1.74 2.35
CA ILE A 397 7.36 0.69 3.36
C ILE A 397 8.85 0.57 3.64
N GLY A 398 9.67 0.65 2.60
CA GLY A 398 11.13 0.67 2.71
C GLY A 398 11.61 1.74 3.70
N MET A 399 11.05 2.95 3.64
CA MET A 399 11.41 4.04 4.56
C MET A 399 11.16 3.73 6.04
N LEU A 400 10.22 2.84 6.35
CA LEU A 400 9.96 2.37 7.72
C LEU A 400 11.02 1.38 8.21
N ILE A 401 11.79 0.77 7.30
CA ILE A 401 12.84 -0.18 7.62
C ILE A 401 14.10 0.57 8.05
N ASN A 402 14.47 0.41 9.32
CA ASN A 402 15.70 0.94 9.84
C ASN A 402 16.88 0.00 9.50
N VAL A 403 17.83 0.50 8.70
CA VAL A 403 19.01 -0.28 8.25
C VAL A 403 19.87 -0.71 9.43
N SER A 404 20.03 0.15 10.44
CA SER A 404 20.77 -0.16 11.67
C SER A 404 20.12 -1.30 12.47
N PHE A 405 18.79 -1.35 12.52
CA PHE A 405 18.07 -2.45 13.14
C PHE A 405 18.33 -3.78 12.41
N LEU A 406 18.32 -3.78 11.07
CA LEU A 406 18.62 -4.96 10.26
C LEU A 406 20.03 -5.48 10.51
N TRP A 407 21.01 -4.58 10.59
CA TRP A 407 22.40 -4.96 10.79
C TRP A 407 22.66 -5.50 12.21
N THR A 408 22.07 -4.84 13.21
CA THR A 408 22.26 -5.22 14.62
C THR A 408 21.60 -6.56 14.96
N HIS A 409 20.43 -6.85 14.36
CA HIS A 409 19.65 -8.07 14.63
C HIS A 409 19.65 -9.05 13.46
N ILE A 410 20.72 -9.05 12.65
CA ILE A 410 20.84 -9.92 11.48
C ILE A 410 20.79 -11.41 11.88
N ASP A 411 21.28 -11.75 13.06
CA ASP A 411 21.25 -13.08 13.66
C ASP A 411 19.81 -13.58 13.86
N ILE A 412 18.95 -12.76 14.48
CA ILE A 412 17.54 -13.08 14.72
C ILE A 412 16.76 -13.11 13.39
N LEU A 413 17.06 -12.19 12.48
CA LEU A 413 16.43 -12.13 11.16
C LEU A 413 16.76 -13.36 10.32
N VAL A 414 18.02 -13.78 10.29
CA VAL A 414 18.44 -14.99 9.58
C VAL A 414 17.84 -16.24 10.23
N ALA A 415 17.83 -16.33 11.56
CA ALA A 415 17.18 -17.44 12.27
C ALA A 415 15.67 -17.51 11.96
N SER A 416 14.99 -16.36 11.97
CA SER A 416 13.57 -16.23 11.61
C SER A 416 13.34 -16.65 10.16
N LEU A 417 14.17 -16.19 9.23
CA LEU A 417 14.10 -16.57 7.82
C LEU A 417 14.25 -18.08 7.63
N VAL A 418 15.28 -18.69 8.22
CA VAL A 418 15.51 -20.14 8.14
C VAL A 418 14.31 -20.91 8.71
N LEU A 419 13.77 -20.46 9.85
CA LEU A 419 12.58 -21.06 10.44
C LEU A 419 11.36 -20.97 9.50
N VAL A 420 11.14 -19.82 8.87
CA VAL A 420 10.04 -19.61 7.91
C VAL A 420 10.22 -20.51 6.68
N LEU A 421 11.42 -20.54 6.10
CA LEU A 421 11.69 -21.38 4.92
C LEU A 421 11.49 -22.87 5.22
N ILE A 422 12.01 -23.36 6.35
CA ILE A 422 11.87 -24.77 6.75
C ILE A 422 10.42 -25.12 7.06
N SER A 423 9.72 -24.29 7.84
CA SER A 423 8.33 -24.54 8.20
C SER A 423 7.41 -24.54 6.99
N LYS A 424 7.58 -23.58 6.05
CA LYS A 424 6.85 -23.56 4.77
C LYS A 424 7.16 -24.76 3.91
N LEU A 425 8.43 -25.09 3.72
CA LEU A 425 8.81 -26.28 2.97
C LEU A 425 8.12 -27.52 3.56
N PHE A 426 8.19 -27.70 4.88
CA PHE A 426 7.61 -28.85 5.56
C PHE A 426 6.09 -28.92 5.38
N VAL A 427 5.36 -27.86 5.74
CA VAL A 427 3.89 -27.82 5.66
C VAL A 427 3.42 -28.06 4.23
N ILE A 428 4.02 -27.38 3.26
CA ILE A 428 3.60 -27.47 1.85
C ILE A 428 3.89 -28.86 1.29
N SER A 429 5.08 -29.41 1.57
CA SER A 429 5.41 -30.76 1.14
C SER A 429 4.49 -31.81 1.78
N VAL A 430 4.12 -31.67 3.06
CA VAL A 430 3.17 -32.57 3.72
C VAL A 430 1.79 -32.49 3.07
N VAL A 431 1.28 -31.28 2.81
CA VAL A 431 -0.01 -31.09 2.15
C VAL A 431 0.00 -31.71 0.76
N VAL A 432 1.00 -31.41 -0.08
CA VAL A 432 1.08 -31.97 -1.44
C VAL A 432 1.22 -33.50 -1.43
N LYS A 433 1.97 -34.06 -0.48
CA LYS A 433 2.09 -35.51 -0.30
C LYS A 433 0.80 -36.16 0.15
N ALA A 434 0.02 -35.50 1.03
CA ALA A 434 -1.29 -35.99 1.49
C ALA A 434 -2.30 -36.13 0.34
N PHE A 435 -2.15 -35.35 -0.73
CA PHE A 435 -2.93 -35.48 -1.96
C PHE A 435 -2.44 -36.59 -2.91
N GLY A 436 -1.49 -37.43 -2.49
CA GLY A 436 -1.05 -38.62 -3.22
C GLY A 436 0.08 -38.40 -4.23
N TYR A 437 0.72 -37.23 -4.24
CA TYR A 437 1.87 -36.98 -5.12
C TYR A 437 3.17 -37.56 -4.55
N ASN A 438 4.10 -37.91 -5.46
CA ASN A 438 5.41 -38.43 -5.09
C ASN A 438 6.21 -37.42 -4.24
N THR A 439 7.02 -37.92 -3.30
CA THR A 439 7.86 -37.12 -2.38
C THR A 439 8.72 -36.10 -3.12
N ARG A 440 9.25 -36.46 -4.30
CA ARG A 440 10.04 -35.54 -5.13
C ARG A 440 9.22 -34.34 -5.62
N THR A 441 7.99 -34.57 -6.08
CA THR A 441 7.07 -33.50 -6.50
C THR A 441 6.69 -32.64 -5.30
N ALA A 442 6.36 -33.25 -4.17
CA ALA A 442 5.99 -32.54 -2.95
C ALA A 442 7.11 -31.63 -2.42
N LEU A 443 8.36 -32.11 -2.45
CA LEU A 443 9.53 -31.35 -2.03
C LEU A 443 9.86 -30.21 -3.01
N MET A 444 9.72 -30.44 -4.32
CA MET A 444 9.87 -29.39 -5.34
C MET A 444 8.85 -28.25 -5.16
N VAL A 445 7.58 -28.59 -4.93
CA VAL A 445 6.54 -27.59 -4.67
C VAL A 445 6.82 -26.85 -3.36
N GLY A 446 7.19 -27.58 -2.30
CA GLY A 446 7.54 -27.00 -0.99
C GLY A 446 8.70 -26.01 -1.05
N ILE A 447 9.79 -26.37 -1.74
CA ILE A 447 10.92 -25.48 -1.99
C ILE A 447 10.50 -24.24 -2.78
N SER A 448 9.67 -24.42 -3.82
CA SER A 448 9.26 -23.33 -4.69
C SER A 448 8.38 -22.31 -3.97
N LEU A 449 7.58 -22.75 -3.01
CA LEU A 449 6.65 -21.91 -2.25
C LEU A 449 7.16 -21.54 -0.84
N ALA A 450 8.39 -21.92 -0.48
CA ALA A 450 8.95 -21.64 0.84
C ALA A 450 9.12 -20.13 1.13
N GLN A 451 9.16 -19.34 0.08
CA GLN A 451 9.40 -17.90 0.09
C GLN A 451 8.23 -17.10 0.67
N VAL A 452 8.50 -15.96 1.33
CA VAL A 452 7.43 -14.98 1.65
C VAL A 452 7.16 -14.04 0.47
N GLY A 453 5.88 -13.79 0.18
CA GLY A 453 5.43 -12.96 -0.95
C GLY A 453 5.50 -11.45 -0.73
N GLU A 454 5.46 -10.68 -1.82
CA GLU A 454 5.40 -9.21 -1.81
C GLU A 454 4.10 -8.68 -1.19
N PHE A 455 2.98 -9.36 -1.43
CA PHE A 455 1.68 -9.02 -0.84
C PHE A 455 1.65 -9.17 0.68
N ALA A 456 2.61 -9.90 1.26
CA ALA A 456 2.76 -10.00 2.70
C ALA A 456 3.08 -8.64 3.32
N PHE A 457 3.82 -7.75 2.64
CA PHE A 457 4.06 -6.38 3.13
C PHE A 457 2.78 -5.58 3.26
N VAL A 458 1.88 -5.74 2.30
CA VAL A 458 0.59 -5.07 2.29
C VAL A 458 -0.24 -5.51 3.50
N LEU A 459 -0.35 -6.83 3.70
CA LEU A 459 -1.07 -7.41 4.85
C LEU A 459 -0.45 -6.98 6.19
N LEU A 460 0.89 -6.95 6.27
CA LEU A 460 1.63 -6.54 7.46
C LEU A 460 1.42 -5.07 7.81
N SER A 461 1.46 -4.18 6.81
CA SER A 461 1.19 -2.75 6.98
C SER A 461 -0.23 -2.52 7.51
N ARG A 462 -1.21 -3.24 6.98
CA ARG A 462 -2.60 -3.10 7.45
C ARG A 462 -2.80 -3.63 8.87
N ALA A 463 -2.19 -4.76 9.21
CA ALA A 463 -2.28 -5.31 10.55
C ALA A 463 -1.64 -4.39 11.60
N TRP A 464 -0.55 -3.71 11.25
CA TRP A 464 0.03 -2.66 12.09
C TRP A 464 -0.94 -1.49 12.34
N ASN A 465 -1.60 -1.00 11.29
CA ASN A 465 -2.59 0.09 11.41
C ASN A 465 -3.83 -0.31 12.22
N LEU A 466 -4.17 -1.61 12.28
CA LEU A 466 -5.24 -2.16 13.12
C LEU A 466 -4.78 -2.49 14.55
N HIS A 467 -3.54 -2.14 14.94
CA HIS A 467 -2.95 -2.45 16.23
C HIS A 467 -2.96 -3.94 16.60
N LEU A 468 -2.96 -4.82 15.60
CA LEU A 468 -2.94 -6.28 15.78
C LEU A 468 -1.59 -6.82 16.25
N LEU A 469 -0.52 -6.08 15.95
CA LEU A 469 0.86 -6.52 16.10
C LEU A 469 1.61 -5.62 17.09
N GLN A 470 2.45 -6.23 17.91
CA GLN A 470 3.44 -5.48 18.67
C GLN A 470 4.53 -4.91 17.75
N LYS A 471 5.05 -3.72 18.08
CA LYS A 471 6.09 -3.03 17.27
C LYS A 471 7.31 -3.91 16.96
N LYS A 472 7.73 -4.70 17.95
CA LYS A 472 8.88 -5.62 17.82
C LYS A 472 8.59 -6.72 16.79
N LEU A 473 7.41 -7.31 16.82
CA LEU A 473 7.01 -8.36 15.89
C LEU A 473 6.81 -7.79 14.47
N TYR A 474 6.20 -6.61 14.36
CA TYR A 474 6.06 -5.91 13.08
C TYR A 474 7.43 -5.70 12.39
N LEU A 475 8.41 -5.13 13.11
CA LEU A 475 9.76 -4.91 12.57
C LEU A 475 10.47 -6.24 12.22
N LEU A 476 10.29 -7.27 13.03
CA LEU A 476 10.85 -8.60 12.76
C LEU A 476 10.26 -9.20 11.47
N LEU A 477 8.93 -9.24 11.34
CA LEU A 477 8.26 -9.80 10.15
C LEU A 477 8.57 -9.00 8.88
N LEU A 478 8.66 -7.67 9.01
CA LEU A 478 9.03 -6.77 7.94
C LEU A 478 10.45 -7.07 7.44
N GLY A 479 11.42 -7.13 8.37
CA GLY A 479 12.81 -7.46 8.07
C GLY A 479 12.98 -8.87 7.50
N THR A 480 12.31 -9.87 8.08
CA THR A 480 12.35 -11.26 7.61
C THR A 480 11.80 -11.37 6.19
N THR A 481 10.74 -10.65 5.84
CA THR A 481 10.17 -10.66 4.48
C THR A 481 11.08 -9.97 3.47
N ALA A 482 11.65 -8.83 3.84
CA ALA A 482 12.63 -8.14 3.01
C ALA A 482 13.86 -9.03 2.75
N LEU A 483 14.40 -9.64 3.81
CA LEU A 483 15.53 -10.56 3.70
C LEU A 483 15.17 -11.81 2.89
N SER A 484 13.96 -12.34 3.06
CA SER A 484 13.45 -13.45 2.24
C SER A 484 13.55 -13.07 0.77
N LEU A 485 12.93 -11.96 0.34
CA LEU A 485 12.88 -11.59 -1.08
C LEU A 485 14.28 -11.41 -1.68
N VAL A 486 15.19 -10.75 -0.97
CA VAL A 486 16.60 -10.60 -1.39
C VAL A 486 17.30 -11.96 -1.53
N THR A 487 17.08 -12.87 -0.59
CA THR A 487 17.77 -14.18 -0.57
C THR A 487 17.18 -15.20 -1.53
N THR A 488 15.99 -14.96 -2.08
CA THR A 488 15.28 -16.00 -2.84
C THR A 488 15.85 -16.41 -4.18
N PRO A 489 16.30 -15.50 -5.05
CA PRO A 489 16.96 -15.93 -6.27
C PRO A 489 18.25 -16.72 -5.98
N LEU A 490 18.94 -16.42 -4.87
CA LEU A 490 20.08 -17.19 -4.40
C LEU A 490 19.65 -18.58 -3.92
N PHE A 491 18.57 -18.66 -3.16
CA PHE A 491 18.00 -19.92 -2.70
C PHE A 491 17.63 -20.83 -3.88
N PHE A 492 16.96 -20.29 -4.90
CA PHE A 492 16.61 -21.02 -6.13
C PHE A 492 17.82 -21.54 -6.92
N ARG A 493 18.95 -20.86 -6.86
CA ARG A 493 20.21 -21.33 -7.47
C ARG A 493 20.77 -22.57 -6.76
N ILE A 494 20.49 -22.73 -5.47
CA ILE A 494 20.98 -23.83 -4.62
C ILE A 494 20.06 -25.07 -4.68
N VAL A 495 18.78 -24.88 -5.03
CA VAL A 495 17.78 -25.97 -5.20
C VAL A 495 18.30 -27.21 -5.96
N PRO A 496 18.95 -27.11 -7.14
CA PRO A 496 19.47 -28.30 -7.84
C PRO A 496 20.52 -29.07 -7.04
N VAL A 497 21.29 -28.40 -6.17
CA VAL A 497 22.27 -29.03 -5.27
C VAL A 497 21.57 -29.78 -4.15
N ILE A 498 20.54 -29.17 -3.54
CA ILE A 498 19.71 -29.79 -2.50
C ILE A 498 19.06 -31.08 -3.02
N LEU A 499 18.54 -31.05 -4.26
CA LEU A 499 17.91 -32.21 -4.87
C LEU A 499 18.92 -33.33 -5.19
N LYS A 500 20.14 -32.98 -5.64
CA LYS A 500 21.22 -33.96 -5.83
C LYS A 500 21.60 -34.62 -4.51
N ILE A 501 21.73 -33.86 -3.43
CA ILE A 501 22.00 -34.38 -2.09
C ILE A 501 20.86 -35.30 -1.62
N GLY A 502 19.60 -34.89 -1.79
CA GLY A 502 18.44 -35.73 -1.46
C GLY A 502 18.40 -37.05 -2.25
N THR A 503 18.87 -37.04 -3.49
CA THR A 503 19.00 -38.25 -4.31
C THR A 503 20.12 -39.16 -3.79
N ILE A 504 21.26 -38.59 -3.39
CA ILE A 504 22.39 -39.33 -2.79
C ILE A 504 22.01 -39.93 -1.43
N MET A 505 21.21 -39.22 -0.62
CA MET A 505 20.74 -39.68 0.68
C MET A 505 19.51 -40.61 0.61
N LYS A 506 19.11 -41.09 -0.58
CA LYS A 506 17.93 -41.94 -0.81
C LYS A 506 16.62 -41.38 -0.21
N TRP A 507 16.44 -40.05 -0.20
CA TRP A 507 15.17 -39.43 0.20
C TRP A 507 14.04 -39.69 -0.79
N PHE A 508 14.41 -40.07 -2.01
CA PHE A 508 13.49 -40.44 -3.08
C PHE A 508 13.56 -41.95 -3.30
N PRO A 509 12.42 -42.65 -3.40
CA PRO A 509 12.38 -44.07 -3.74
C PRO A 509 12.87 -44.34 -5.17
#